data_AF-A0AAJ2PAR1-F1
#
_entry.id   AF-A0AAJ2PAR1-F1
#
_cell.length_a   1.000
_cell.length_b   1.000
_cell.length_c   1.000
_cell.angle_alpha   90.00
_cell.angle_beta   90.00
_cell.angle_gamma   90.00
#
_symmetry.space_group_name_H-M   'P 1'
#
loop_
_entity.id
_entity.type
_entity.pdbx_description
1 polymer ?
#
loop_
_entity_poly.entity_id
_entity_poly.type
_entity_poly.pdbx_seq_one_letter_code
_entity_poly.pdbx_strand_id
1 'polypeptide(L)'
;MLKSALFLDFYELTMARADFVNRNFSRVTETYFFRKCPEYLGAFIIFCGLEQVVDFILNFKFKKREIKWLKESYGSYFDDEFLNYLKI
;
A
#
# COMPACT_ATOMS: atom_id res chain seq x y z
N MET A 1 -5.77 14.72 2.52
CA MET A 1 -5.69 13.36 3.10
C MET A 1 -5.83 12.35 1.98
N LEU A 2 -4.99 11.32 1.95
CA LEU A 2 -4.96 10.30 0.89
C LEU A 2 -6.27 9.51 0.90
N LYS A 3 -7.06 9.59 -0.19
CA LYS A 3 -8.41 9.02 -0.26
C LYS A 3 -8.49 7.77 -1.15
N SER A 4 -7.38 7.27 -1.65
CA SER A 4 -7.35 6.17 -2.61
C SER A 4 -6.40 5.10 -2.13
N ALA A 5 -6.83 3.84 -2.17
CA ALA A 5 -5.96 2.69 -1.93
C ALA A 5 -4.92 2.50 -3.04
N LEU A 6 -5.13 3.15 -4.20
CA LEU A 6 -4.15 3.18 -5.30
C LEU A 6 -3.02 4.19 -5.09
N PHE A 7 -2.99 4.90 -3.96
CA PHE A 7 -1.81 5.70 -3.59
C PHE A 7 -0.71 4.77 -3.04
N LEU A 8 -0.11 4.03 -3.96
CA LEU A 8 0.98 3.09 -3.74
C LEU A 8 1.75 2.94 -5.05
N ASP A 9 2.96 2.41 -4.97
CA ASP A 9 3.69 1.99 -6.16
C ASP A 9 3.09 0.70 -6.71
N PHE A 10 2.98 0.58 -8.04
CA PHE A 10 2.39 -0.59 -8.70
C PHE A 10 3.05 -1.91 -8.28
N TYR A 11 4.32 -1.86 -7.91
CA TYR A 11 5.07 -3.00 -7.38
C TYR A 11 4.38 -3.66 -6.18
N GLU A 12 3.80 -2.89 -5.26
CA GLU A 12 3.12 -3.40 -4.07
C GLU A 12 1.92 -4.29 -4.44
N LEU A 13 1.18 -3.95 -5.51
CA LEU A 13 0.08 -4.78 -6.02
C LEU A 13 0.60 -6.07 -6.64
N THR A 14 1.71 -6.01 -7.37
CA THR A 14 2.30 -7.21 -7.97
C THR A 14 2.88 -8.16 -6.94
N MET A 15 3.48 -7.64 -5.86
CA MET A 15 3.92 -8.43 -4.71
C MET A 15 2.74 -9.06 -3.97
N ALA A 16 1.74 -8.26 -3.63
CA ALA A 16 0.55 -8.76 -2.94
C ALA A 16 -0.14 -9.89 -3.73
N ARG A 17 -0.17 -9.78 -5.06
CA ARG A 17 -0.63 -10.85 -5.93
C ARG A 17 0.26 -12.10 -5.85
N ALA A 18 1.58 -11.93 -5.91
CA ALA A 18 2.51 -13.04 -5.81
C ALA A 18 2.37 -13.80 -4.47
N ASP A 19 2.24 -13.07 -3.37
CA ASP A 19 1.97 -13.66 -2.06
C ASP A 19 0.62 -14.38 -2.02
N PHE A 20 -0.44 -13.77 -2.57
CA PHE A 20 -1.78 -14.35 -2.66
C PHE A 20 -1.78 -15.69 -3.41
N VAL A 21 -1.18 -15.72 -4.61
CA VAL A 21 -1.11 -16.93 -5.46
C VAL A 21 -0.30 -18.05 -4.78
N ASN A 22 0.80 -17.69 -4.11
CA ASN A 22 1.64 -18.65 -3.39
C ASN A 22 1.09 -19.00 -2.00
N ARG A 23 -0.06 -18.44 -1.60
CA ARG A 23 -0.65 -18.59 -0.26
C ARG A 23 0.29 -18.20 0.87
N ASN A 24 1.15 -17.22 0.63
CA ASN A 24 2.07 -16.68 1.63
C ASN A 24 1.38 -15.61 2.47
N PHE A 25 0.76 -16.04 3.57
CA PHE A 25 0.09 -15.16 4.54
C PHE A 25 0.85 -15.09 5.87
N SER A 26 2.18 -15.21 5.80
CA SER A 26 3.06 -15.16 6.95
C SER A 26 3.02 -13.78 7.61
N ARG A 27 3.22 -13.74 8.93
CA ARG A 27 3.34 -12.47 9.65
C ARG A 27 4.68 -11.81 9.31
N VAL A 28 4.62 -10.56 8.84
CA VAL A 28 5.80 -9.73 8.52
C VAL A 28 5.88 -8.56 9.49
N THR A 29 7.09 -8.07 9.74
CA THR A 29 7.35 -6.85 10.53
C THR A 29 8.21 -5.91 9.71
N GLU A 30 7.67 -4.73 9.42
CA GLU A 30 8.35 -3.67 8.65
C GLU A 30 8.78 -2.54 9.57
N THR A 31 9.95 -1.94 9.29
CA THR A 31 10.51 -0.83 10.08
C THR A 31 10.68 0.43 9.24
N TYR A 32 10.07 1.53 9.69
CA TYR A 32 10.26 2.83 9.07
C TYR A 32 11.44 3.56 9.72
N PHE A 33 12.42 3.96 8.91
CA PHE A 33 13.57 4.74 9.35
C PHE A 33 14.11 5.63 8.22
N PHE A 34 14.84 6.67 8.58
CA PHE A 34 15.64 7.46 7.63
C PHE A 34 17.12 7.14 7.85
N ARG A 35 17.93 7.18 6.78
CA ARG A 35 19.34 6.75 6.83
C ARG A 35 20.29 7.84 7.33
N LYS A 36 20.01 9.11 7.00
CA LYS A 36 20.86 10.26 7.30
C LYS A 36 19.99 11.48 7.55
N CYS A 37 20.36 12.29 8.55
CA CYS A 37 19.76 13.61 8.72
C CYS A 37 20.11 14.50 7.51
N PRO A 38 19.13 15.06 6.78
CA PRO A 38 19.42 15.98 5.69
C PRO A 38 20.25 17.16 6.19
N GLU A 39 21.31 17.51 5.46
CA GLU A 39 22.29 18.52 5.90
C GLU A 39 21.67 19.90 6.11
N TYR A 40 20.62 20.22 5.34
CA TYR A 40 19.87 21.47 5.48
C TYR A 40 18.94 21.52 6.71
N LEU A 41 18.68 20.38 7.38
CA LEU A 41 17.87 20.32 8.61
C LEU A 41 18.72 20.46 9.89
N GLY A 42 20.04 20.54 9.76
CA GLY A 42 20.94 20.67 10.92
C GLY A 42 21.12 19.37 11.69
N ALA A 43 21.17 19.47 13.03
CA ALA A 43 21.63 18.39 13.91
C ALA A 43 20.58 17.33 14.27
N PHE A 44 19.29 17.58 14.05
CA PHE A 44 18.21 16.67 14.45
C PHE A 44 16.96 16.81 13.58
N ILE A 45 16.09 15.81 13.63
CA ILE A 45 14.78 15.79 12.95
C ILE A 45 13.69 15.65 14.01
N ILE A 46 12.61 16.42 13.86
CA ILE A 46 11.37 16.23 14.60
C ILE A 46 10.40 15.47 13.71
N PHE A 47 9.92 14.33 14.18
CA PHE A 47 8.91 13.57 13.47
C PHE A 47 7.51 14.15 13.75
N CYS A 48 6.78 14.42 12.67
CA CYS A 48 5.38 14.86 12.69
C CYS A 48 4.62 14.06 11.64
N GLY A 49 3.33 13.79 11.86
CA GLY A 49 2.48 13.13 10.86
C GLY A 49 1.99 11.73 11.23
N LEU A 50 2.28 11.24 12.44
CA LEU A 50 1.90 9.88 12.85
C LEU A 50 0.39 9.64 12.76
N GLU A 51 -0.40 10.60 13.22
CA GLU A 51 -1.86 10.52 13.22
C GLU A 51 -2.41 10.30 11.81
N GLN A 52 -1.89 11.02 10.82
CA GLN A 52 -2.32 10.92 9.43
C GLN A 52 -1.94 9.57 8.80
N VAL A 53 -0.78 9.01 9.19
CA VAL A 53 -0.36 7.67 8.75
C VAL A 53 -1.27 6.60 9.35
N VAL A 54 -1.53 6.67 10.66
CA VAL A 54 -2.41 5.73 11.36
C VAL A 54 -3.83 5.80 10.78
N ASP A 55 -4.37 7.00 10.60
CA ASP A 55 -5.70 7.19 10.01
C ASP A 55 -5.79 6.65 8.57
N PHE A 56 -4.74 6.83 7.76
CA PHE A 56 -4.68 6.25 6.42
C PHE A 56 -4.72 4.72 6.45
N ILE A 57 -3.91 4.08 7.32
CA ILE A 57 -3.85 2.61 7.43
C ILE A 57 -5.19 2.05 7.93
N LEU A 58 -5.77 2.64 8.97
CA LEU A 58 -7.04 2.18 9.56
C LEU A 58 -8.23 2.32 8.60
N ASN A 59 -8.17 3.27 7.67
CA ASN A 59 -9.23 3.51 6.68
C ASN A 59 -8.87 3.00 5.27
N PHE A 60 -7.77 2.24 5.13
CA PHE A 60 -7.32 1.72 3.85
C PHE A 60 -8.33 0.71 3.30
N LYS A 61 -8.91 1.01 2.14
CA LYS A 61 -9.82 0.11 1.41
C LYS A 61 -9.91 0.48 -0.05
N PHE A 62 -9.94 -0.53 -0.92
CA PHE A 62 -10.18 -0.30 -2.34
C PHE A 62 -11.64 0.08 -2.61
N LYS A 63 -11.85 1.16 -3.35
CA LYS A 63 -13.18 1.56 -3.81
C LYS A 63 -13.59 0.71 -5.00
N LYS A 64 -14.90 0.50 -5.18
CA LYS A 64 -15.47 -0.21 -6.34
C LYS A 64 -14.94 0.31 -7.69
N ARG A 65 -14.77 1.63 -7.82
CA ARG A 65 -14.21 2.26 -9.03
C ARG A 65 -12.74 1.90 -9.28
N GLU A 66 -11.97 1.72 -8.21
CA GLU A 66 -10.53 1.41 -8.27
C GLU A 66 -10.35 -0.05 -8.66
N ILE A 67 -11.15 -0.96 -8.09
CA ILE A 67 -11.18 -2.36 -8.52
C ILE A 67 -11.62 -2.51 -9.98
N LYS A 68 -12.66 -1.77 -10.40
CA LYS A 68 -13.09 -1.75 -11.80
C LYS A 68 -11.95 -1.30 -12.72
N TRP A 69 -11.29 -0.21 -12.37
CA TRP A 69 -10.16 0.31 -13.14
C TRP A 69 -8.98 -0.67 -13.21
N LEU A 70 -8.65 -1.35 -12.10
CA LEU A 70 -7.62 -2.40 -12.09
C LEU A 70 -7.98 -3.57 -13.02
N LYS A 71 -9.24 -4.01 -13.01
CA LYS A 71 -9.73 -5.07 -13.91
C LYS A 71 -9.64 -4.65 -15.38
N GLU A 72 -10.08 -3.44 -15.70
CA GLU A 72 -10.07 -2.92 -17.07
C GLU A 72 -8.65 -2.69 -17.60
N SER A 73 -7.75 -2.18 -16.75
CA SER A 73 -6.39 -1.80 -17.16
C SER A 73 -5.40 -2.96 -17.12
N TYR A 74 -5.59 -3.90 -16.20
CA TYR A 74 -4.62 -4.95 -15.88
C TYR A 74 -5.25 -6.33 -15.65
N GLY A 75 -6.47 -6.58 -16.15
CA GLY A 75 -7.18 -7.84 -15.92
C GLY A 75 -6.48 -9.10 -16.43
N SER A 76 -5.50 -8.98 -17.34
CA SER A 76 -4.62 -10.09 -17.73
C SER A 76 -3.59 -10.47 -16.66
N TYR A 77 -3.30 -9.54 -15.73
CA TYR A 77 -2.34 -9.71 -14.64
C TYR A 77 -3.04 -9.88 -13.28
N PHE A 78 -4.16 -9.20 -13.04
CA PHE A 78 -4.94 -9.32 -11.80
C PHE A 78 -6.25 -10.08 -12.09
N ASP A 79 -6.24 -11.39 -11.81
CA ASP A 79 -7.42 -12.24 -11.96
C ASP A 79 -8.55 -11.88 -11.00
N ASP A 80 -9.74 -12.40 -11.29
CA ASP A 80 -10.94 -12.10 -10.52
C ASP A 80 -10.85 -12.59 -9.06
N GLU A 81 -10.05 -13.61 -8.78
CA GLU A 81 -9.85 -14.12 -7.42
C GLU A 81 -9.08 -13.11 -6.58
N PHE A 82 -7.94 -12.63 -7.07
CA PHE A 82 -7.16 -11.57 -6.40
C PHE A 82 -7.94 -10.26 -6.28
N LEU A 83 -8.64 -9.84 -7.34
CA LEU A 83 -9.46 -8.62 -7.28
C LEU A 83 -10.65 -8.73 -6.33
N ASN A 84 -11.16 -9.94 -6.07
CA ASN A 84 -12.16 -10.17 -5.04
C ASN A 84 -11.56 -10.13 -3.63
N TYR A 85 -10.34 -10.65 -3.46
CA TYR A 85 -9.60 -10.53 -2.20
C TYR A 85 -9.38 -9.07 -1.80
N LEU A 86 -9.05 -8.18 -2.74
CA LEU A 86 -8.87 -6.74 -2.48
C LEU A 86 -10.16 -5.97 -2.12
N LYS A 87 -11.36 -6.55 -2.28
CA LYS A 87 -12.64 -5.89 -1.96
C LYS A 87 -13.03 -5.98 -0.49
N ILE A 88 -12.35 -6.83 0.29
CA ILE A 88 -12.57 -7.06 1.73
C ILE A 88 -12.02 -5.86 2.49
#